data_AF-A0A7W1V071-F1
#
_entry.id   AF-A0A7W1V071-F1
#
_cell.length_a   1.000
_cell.length_b   1.000
_cell.length_c   1.000
_cell.angle_alpha   90.00
_cell.angle_beta   90.00
_cell.angle_gamma   90.00
#
_symmetry.space_group_name_H-M   'P 1'
#
loop_
_entity.id
_entity.type
_entity.pdbx_description
1 polymer ?
#
loop_
_entity_poly.entity_id
_entity_poly.type
_entity_poly.pdbx_seq_one_letter_code
_entity_poly.pdbx_strand_id
1 'polypeptide(L)'
;FSYELMAEDLKKYCAHHNLKNSIILGHSMGGKTAMRFAAKYPQMVDKLIVADIAPKHYPQHHQDILKGLSALNFKEMESREDADVQLENYISHFGVRQFLLKNLYRKTKDEFALRMNLPVLIENIEEVGIALEENLTYAGETLFLKGEKSDYIEDMDEISIKKQFPKAILKTVSKAGHWLHAENPKEFYAYVMEFLDQKLKSGAI
;
A
#
# COMPACT_ATOMS: atom_id res chain seq x y z
N PHE A 1 5.63 11.11 10.12
CA PHE A 1 6.01 10.87 8.71
C PHE A 1 5.01 11.60 7.83
N SER A 2 5.27 11.80 6.54
CA SER A 2 4.28 12.36 5.60
C SER A 2 4.45 11.74 4.22
N TYR A 3 3.42 11.79 3.38
CA TYR A 3 3.52 11.32 1.99
C TYR A 3 4.58 12.07 1.19
N GLU A 4 4.79 13.35 1.51
CA GLU A 4 5.85 14.15 0.90
C GLU A 4 7.22 13.55 1.16
N LEU A 5 7.54 13.30 2.44
CA LEU A 5 8.80 12.71 2.85
C LEU A 5 8.98 11.31 2.24
N MET A 6 7.93 10.50 2.20
CA MET A 6 8.00 9.16 1.61
C MET A 6 8.25 9.20 0.09
N ALA A 7 7.68 10.16 -0.64
CA ALA A 7 7.96 10.36 -2.06
C ALA A 7 9.40 10.86 -2.29
N GLU A 8 9.90 11.77 -1.46
CA GLU A 8 11.30 12.22 -1.51
C GLU A 8 12.29 11.09 -1.20
N ASP A 9 11.97 10.23 -0.24
CA ASP A 9 12.81 9.09 0.12
C ASP A 9 12.84 8.05 -1.01
N LEU A 10 11.71 7.80 -1.69
CA LEU A 10 11.67 7.00 -2.90
C LEU A 10 12.54 7.60 -4.02
N LYS A 11 12.52 8.93 -4.20
CA LYS A 11 13.40 9.62 -5.15
C LYS A 11 14.87 9.41 -4.82
N LYS A 12 15.25 9.60 -3.55
CA LYS A 12 16.64 9.39 -3.09
C LYS A 12 17.07 7.95 -3.32
N TYR A 13 16.19 6.98 -3.04
CA TYR A 13 16.46 5.56 -3.28
C TYR A 13 16.70 5.27 -4.77
N CYS A 14 15.82 5.76 -5.65
CA CYS A 14 15.99 5.61 -7.10
C CYS A 14 17.29 6.25 -7.58
N ALA A 15 17.63 7.45 -7.10
CA ALA A 15 18.87 8.14 -7.47
C ALA A 15 20.11 7.37 -6.98
N HIS A 16 20.10 6.88 -5.74
CA HIS A 16 21.20 6.11 -5.16
C HIS A 16 21.49 4.82 -5.96
N HIS A 17 20.43 4.14 -6.41
CA HIS A 17 20.53 2.90 -7.19
C HIS A 17 20.55 3.12 -8.72
N ASN A 18 20.65 4.38 -9.19
CA ASN A 18 20.60 4.73 -10.62
C ASN A 18 19.37 4.17 -11.37
N LEU A 19 18.23 4.04 -10.69
CA LEU A 19 16.98 3.60 -11.28
C LEU A 19 16.35 4.74 -12.08
N LYS A 20 16.12 4.48 -13.37
CA LYS A 20 15.48 5.41 -14.32
C LYS A 20 14.29 4.72 -14.97
N ASN A 21 13.25 5.47 -15.32
CA ASN A 21 12.04 4.94 -15.97
C ASN A 21 11.48 3.71 -15.24
N SER A 22 11.25 3.83 -13.93
CA SER A 22 10.84 2.71 -13.11
C SER A 22 9.34 2.43 -13.24
N ILE A 23 8.96 1.16 -13.19
CA ILE A 23 7.58 0.76 -12.90
C ILE A 23 7.40 0.88 -11.39
N ILE A 24 6.44 1.70 -10.94
CA ILE A 24 6.16 1.89 -9.52
C ILE A 24 4.82 1.22 -9.20
N LEU A 25 4.85 0.28 -8.26
CA LEU A 25 3.65 -0.36 -7.72
C LEU A 25 3.53 -0.04 -6.24
N GLY A 26 2.38 0.48 -5.83
CA GLY A 26 2.09 0.76 -4.43
C GLY A 26 0.71 0.22 -4.02
N HIS A 27 0.66 -0.46 -2.89
CA HIS A 27 -0.59 -0.91 -2.25
C HIS A 27 -0.96 0.02 -1.09
N SER A 28 -2.25 0.39 -0.97
CA SER A 28 -2.76 1.17 0.17
C SER A 28 -1.95 2.45 0.40
N MET A 29 -1.38 2.65 1.59
CA MET A 29 -0.46 3.76 1.89
C MET A 29 0.74 3.86 0.92
N GLY A 30 1.26 2.72 0.46
CA GLY A 30 2.28 2.67 -0.59
C GLY A 30 1.75 3.17 -1.94
N GLY A 31 0.46 2.97 -2.23
CA GLY A 31 -0.21 3.51 -3.42
C GLY A 31 -0.33 5.03 -3.38
N LYS A 32 -0.68 5.63 -2.23
CA LYS A 32 -0.64 7.09 -2.04
C LYS A 32 0.76 7.68 -2.22
N THR A 33 1.77 6.99 -1.69
CA THR A 33 3.19 7.34 -1.89
C THR A 33 3.56 7.30 -3.37
N ALA A 34 3.20 6.22 -4.07
CA ALA A 34 3.47 6.02 -5.49
C ALA A 34 2.76 7.07 -6.37
N MET A 35 1.50 7.38 -6.07
CA MET A 35 0.73 8.43 -6.73
C MET A 35 1.41 9.80 -6.61
N ARG A 36 1.81 10.19 -5.39
CA ARG A 36 2.53 11.46 -5.16
C ARG A 36 3.89 11.47 -5.86
N PHE A 37 4.64 10.38 -5.78
CA PHE A 37 5.93 10.24 -6.44
C PHE A 37 5.80 10.42 -7.96
N ALA A 38 4.82 9.78 -8.59
CA ALA A 38 4.58 9.91 -10.02
C ALA A 38 4.15 11.33 -10.43
N ALA A 39 3.30 11.98 -9.64
CA ALA A 39 2.90 13.36 -9.90
C ALA A 39 4.07 14.37 -9.76
N LYS A 40 4.97 14.15 -8.80
CA LYS A 40 6.12 15.04 -8.56
C LYS A 40 7.32 14.80 -9.45
N TYR A 41 7.58 13.54 -9.80
CA TYR A 41 8.75 13.13 -10.57
C TYR A 41 8.35 12.27 -11.78
N PRO A 42 7.47 12.77 -12.66
CA PRO A 42 6.88 11.98 -13.73
C PRO A 42 7.92 11.37 -14.68
N GLN A 43 9.04 12.06 -14.91
CA GLN A 43 10.16 11.59 -15.73
C GLN A 43 10.91 10.37 -15.17
N MET A 44 10.66 10.00 -13.91
CA MET A 44 11.27 8.83 -13.27
C MET A 44 10.36 7.60 -13.33
N VAL A 45 9.10 7.77 -13.76
CA VAL A 45 8.07 6.73 -13.74
C VAL A 45 7.68 6.36 -15.16
N ASP A 46 7.86 5.08 -15.51
CA ASP A 46 7.43 4.55 -16.79
C ASP A 46 5.94 4.17 -16.78
N LYS A 47 5.54 3.43 -15.73
CA LYS A 47 4.16 3.01 -15.48
C LYS A 47 3.89 3.05 -13.98
N LEU A 48 2.68 3.44 -13.62
CA LEU A 48 2.20 3.46 -12.24
C LEU A 48 1.15 2.35 -12.03
N ILE A 49 1.25 1.61 -10.93
CA ILE A 49 0.25 0.64 -10.51
C ILE A 49 -0.16 0.97 -9.07
N VAL A 50 -1.45 1.19 -8.86
CA VAL A 50 -2.03 1.55 -7.57
C VAL A 50 -2.98 0.43 -7.16
N ALA A 51 -2.67 -0.25 -6.06
CA ALA A 51 -3.45 -1.35 -5.54
C ALA A 51 -4.31 -0.90 -4.35
N ASP A 52 -5.61 -0.90 -4.58
CA ASP A 52 -6.72 -0.76 -3.63
C ASP A 52 -6.64 0.48 -2.74
N ILE A 53 -6.43 1.62 -3.38
CA ILE A 53 -6.49 2.96 -2.78
C ILE A 53 -6.79 4.00 -3.87
N ALA A 54 -7.60 5.01 -3.53
CA ALA A 54 -7.91 6.16 -4.37
C ALA A 54 -7.23 7.44 -3.83
N PRO A 55 -7.11 8.52 -4.62
CA PRO A 55 -6.53 9.78 -4.16
C PRO A 55 -7.49 10.58 -3.26
N LYS A 56 -8.15 9.93 -2.30
CA LYS A 56 -9.12 10.53 -1.36
C LYS A 56 -8.68 10.41 0.09
N HIS A 57 -9.38 11.14 0.95
CA HIS A 57 -9.23 10.99 2.40
C HIS A 57 -9.92 9.70 2.85
N TYR A 58 -9.29 9.00 3.79
CA TYR A 58 -9.87 7.82 4.43
C TYR A 58 -9.97 8.08 5.93
N PRO A 59 -11.12 7.83 6.56
CA PRO A 59 -11.22 7.87 8.00
C PRO A 59 -10.29 6.84 8.62
N GLN A 60 -10.01 7.02 9.90
CA GLN A 60 -9.23 6.04 10.65
C GLN A 60 -10.01 4.73 10.77
N HIS A 61 -9.43 3.65 10.24
CA HIS A 61 -9.97 2.29 10.32
C HIS A 61 -9.02 1.28 10.98
N HIS A 62 -7.86 1.74 11.46
CA HIS A 62 -6.77 0.88 11.95
C HIS A 62 -6.63 0.89 13.48
N GLN A 63 -7.59 1.44 14.22
CA GLN A 63 -7.46 1.63 15.66
C GLN A 63 -7.26 0.32 16.40
N ASP A 64 -8.00 -0.73 16.04
CA ASP A 64 -7.91 -2.02 16.73
C ASP A 64 -6.61 -2.75 16.40
N ILE A 65 -6.07 -2.56 15.19
CA ILE A 65 -4.72 -3.04 14.83
C ILE A 65 -3.66 -2.35 15.70
N LEU A 66 -3.72 -1.02 15.81
CA LEU A 66 -2.75 -0.27 16.60
C LEU A 66 -2.88 -0.58 18.10
N LYS A 67 -4.10 -0.71 18.62
CA LYS A 67 -4.35 -1.14 20.01
C LYS A 67 -3.78 -2.53 20.25
N GLY A 68 -4.07 -3.50 19.38
CA GLY A 68 -3.57 -4.87 19.52
C GLY A 68 -2.04 -4.93 19.49
N LEU A 69 -1.40 -4.24 18.55
CA LEU A 69 0.07 -4.19 18.48
C LEU A 69 0.70 -3.47 19.66
N SER A 70 0.00 -2.47 20.23
CA SER A 70 0.47 -1.75 21.43
C SER A 70 0.28 -2.56 22.71
N ALA A 71 -0.69 -3.48 22.71
CA ALA A 71 -1.00 -4.33 23.85
C ALA A 71 -0.11 -5.58 23.95
N LEU A 72 0.74 -5.83 22.93
CA LEU A 72 1.68 -6.96 22.94
C LEU A 72 2.60 -6.89 24.17
N ASN A 73 2.47 -7.87 25.05
CA ASN A 73 3.31 -8.04 26.20
C ASN A 73 4.49 -8.96 25.86
N PHE A 74 5.59 -8.37 25.40
CA PHE A 74 6.79 -9.11 25.01
C PHE A 74 7.44 -9.92 26.15
N LYS A 75 7.09 -9.66 27.41
CA LYS A 75 7.58 -10.44 28.56
C LYS A 75 6.85 -11.76 28.76
N GLU A 76 5.65 -11.88 28.20
CA GLU A 76 4.77 -13.06 28.30
C GLU A 76 4.73 -13.81 26.96
N MET A 77 5.81 -13.74 26.19
CA MET A 77 5.90 -14.33 24.85
C MET A 77 7.22 -15.06 24.67
N GLU A 78 7.16 -16.34 24.30
CA GLU A 78 8.34 -17.15 23.95
C GLU A 78 8.39 -17.44 22.44
N SER A 79 7.24 -17.35 21.78
CA SER A 79 6.99 -17.73 20.39
C SER A 79 6.20 -16.66 19.62
N ARG A 80 6.09 -16.83 18.30
CA ARG A 80 5.23 -15.97 17.46
C ARG A 80 3.76 -16.33 17.66
N GLU A 81 3.49 -17.58 18.01
CA GLU A 81 2.18 -18.13 18.33
C GLU A 81 1.57 -17.42 19.56
N ASP A 82 2.37 -17.13 20.59
CA ASP A 82 1.93 -16.36 21.76
C ASP A 82 1.47 -14.94 21.36
N ALA A 83 2.18 -14.34 20.41
CA ALA A 83 1.81 -13.03 19.85
C ALA A 83 0.45 -13.09 19.14
N ASP A 84 0.17 -14.16 18.39
CA ASP A 84 -1.10 -14.33 17.67
C ASP A 84 -2.26 -14.46 18.65
N VAL A 85 -2.09 -15.22 19.74
CA VAL A 85 -3.09 -15.35 20.81
C VAL A 85 -3.39 -14.01 21.45
N GLN A 86 -2.37 -13.18 21.73
CA GLN A 86 -2.59 -11.83 22.26
C GLN A 86 -3.33 -10.93 21.26
N LEU A 87 -2.96 -10.97 19.97
CA LEU A 87 -3.59 -10.18 18.91
C LEU A 87 -5.03 -10.60 18.61
N GLU A 88 -5.40 -11.85 18.83
CA GLU A 88 -6.75 -12.36 18.60
C GLU A 88 -7.83 -11.60 19.38
N ASN A 89 -7.49 -11.06 20.55
CA ASN A 89 -8.39 -10.23 21.36
C ASN A 89 -8.76 -8.89 20.69
N TYR A 90 -8.02 -8.48 19.67
CA TYR A 90 -8.17 -7.18 18.99
C TYR A 90 -8.47 -7.32 17.50
N ILE A 91 -7.94 -8.35 16.85
CA ILE A 91 -7.97 -8.51 15.40
C ILE A 91 -8.51 -9.91 15.09
N SER A 92 -9.77 -10.00 14.69
CA SER A 92 -10.47 -11.28 14.44
C SER A 92 -9.91 -12.05 13.23
N HIS A 93 -9.41 -11.34 12.22
CA HIS A 93 -8.95 -11.95 10.97
C HIS A 93 -7.53 -12.55 11.12
N PHE A 94 -7.46 -13.88 11.21
CA PHE A 94 -6.20 -14.65 11.30
C PHE A 94 -5.17 -14.23 10.26
N GLY A 95 -5.56 -14.12 8.97
CA GLY A 95 -4.64 -13.72 7.90
C GLY A 95 -3.98 -12.35 8.12
N VAL A 96 -4.74 -11.38 8.67
CA VAL A 96 -4.23 -10.05 9.01
C VAL A 96 -3.25 -10.14 10.17
N ARG A 97 -3.56 -10.90 11.23
CA ARG A 97 -2.63 -11.13 12.35
C ARG A 97 -1.32 -11.73 11.86
N GLN A 98 -1.37 -12.78 11.07
CA GLN A 98 -0.18 -13.46 10.55
C GLN A 98 0.69 -12.54 9.69
N PHE A 99 0.09 -11.65 8.90
CA PHE A 99 0.87 -10.64 8.18
C PHE A 99 1.51 -9.62 9.11
N LEU A 100 0.74 -9.06 10.06
CA LEU A 100 1.27 -8.06 10.99
C LEU A 100 2.44 -8.65 11.77
N LEU A 101 2.30 -9.91 12.19
CA LEU A 101 3.35 -10.65 12.89
C LEU A 101 4.61 -10.85 12.05
N LYS A 102 4.63 -10.66 10.73
CA LYS A 102 5.88 -10.60 9.94
C LYS A 102 6.80 -9.45 10.40
N ASN A 103 6.26 -8.42 11.05
CA ASN A 103 7.03 -7.35 11.68
C ASN A 103 7.62 -7.73 13.05
N LEU A 104 7.16 -8.83 13.68
CA LEU A 104 7.73 -9.32 14.92
C LEU A 104 9.13 -9.92 14.65
N TYR A 105 10.11 -9.54 15.45
CA TYR A 105 11.45 -10.10 15.40
C TYR A 105 12.02 -10.31 16.81
N ARG A 106 12.97 -11.23 16.92
CA ARG A 106 13.69 -11.52 18.17
C ARG A 106 14.82 -10.50 18.33
N LYS A 107 14.70 -9.60 19.30
CA LYS A 107 15.65 -8.52 19.60
C LYS A 107 16.82 -9.03 20.45
N THR A 108 16.53 -9.89 21.42
CA THR A 108 17.52 -10.64 22.20
C THR A 108 17.05 -12.10 22.32
N LYS A 109 17.84 -12.99 22.94
CA LYS A 109 17.43 -14.39 23.13
C LYS A 109 16.03 -14.52 23.73
N ASP A 110 15.68 -13.62 24.66
CA ASP A 110 14.47 -13.70 25.47
C ASP A 110 13.51 -12.50 25.26
N GLU A 111 13.75 -11.66 24.24
CA GLU A 111 12.94 -10.46 23.99
C GLU A 111 12.51 -10.35 22.53
N PHE A 112 11.22 -10.14 22.29
CA PHE A 112 10.67 -9.76 21.00
C PHE A 112 10.49 -8.23 20.89
N ALA A 113 10.48 -7.76 19.65
CA ALA A 113 10.12 -6.39 19.31
C ALA A 113 9.45 -6.33 17.93
N LEU A 114 8.88 -5.17 17.61
CA LEU A 114 8.34 -4.87 16.29
C LEU A 114 9.36 -4.08 15.46
N ARG A 115 9.51 -4.44 14.18
CA ARG A 115 10.39 -3.73 13.23
C ARG A 115 9.89 -2.33 12.89
N MET A 116 8.57 -2.16 12.91
CA MET A 116 7.93 -0.88 12.62
C MET A 116 8.08 0.08 13.81
N ASN A 117 8.17 1.37 13.50
CA ASN A 117 8.14 2.42 14.52
C ASN A 117 6.69 2.69 14.95
N LEU A 118 6.14 1.77 15.76
CA LEU A 118 4.76 1.84 16.24
C LEU A 118 4.43 3.15 16.99
N PRO A 119 5.29 3.70 17.87
CA PRO A 119 5.00 4.98 18.54
C PRO A 119 4.71 6.13 17.57
N VAL A 120 5.54 6.27 16.52
CA VAL A 120 5.35 7.32 15.51
C VAL A 120 4.09 7.09 14.68
N LEU A 121 3.76 5.83 14.37
CA LEU A 121 2.52 5.49 13.66
C LEU A 121 1.27 5.86 14.47
N ILE A 122 1.28 5.65 15.79
CA ILE A 122 0.18 6.02 16.68
C ILE A 122 0.04 7.54 16.76
N GLU A 123 1.15 8.25 16.99
CA GLU A 123 1.17 9.71 17.11
C GLU A 123 0.71 10.41 15.81
N ASN A 124 0.99 9.80 14.66
CA ASN A 124 0.73 10.38 13.34
C ASN A 124 -0.32 9.57 12.54
N ILE A 125 -1.25 8.90 13.20
CA ILE A 125 -2.21 8.01 12.51
C ILE A 125 -3.08 8.76 11.49
N GLU A 126 -3.36 10.04 11.72
CA GLU A 126 -4.11 10.89 10.78
C GLU A 126 -3.41 11.00 9.42
N GLU A 127 -2.08 10.99 9.39
CA GLU A 127 -1.28 11.09 8.16
C GLU A 127 -1.58 9.93 7.20
N VAL A 128 -1.95 8.75 7.72
CA VAL A 128 -2.34 7.59 6.88
C VAL A 128 -3.57 7.92 6.04
N GLY A 129 -4.53 8.64 6.64
CA GLY A 129 -5.80 9.01 6.02
C GLY A 129 -5.70 10.12 4.98
N ILE A 130 -4.66 10.95 5.01
CA ILE A 130 -4.55 12.17 4.17
C ILE A 130 -4.69 11.87 2.67
N ALA A 131 -5.48 12.71 1.98
CA ALA A 131 -5.70 12.64 0.54
C ALA A 131 -4.47 13.12 -0.25
N LEU A 132 -4.38 12.73 -1.53
CA LEU A 132 -3.48 13.39 -2.46
C LEU A 132 -4.07 14.78 -2.80
N GLU A 133 -3.24 15.82 -2.88
CA GLU A 133 -3.73 17.16 -3.23
C GLU A 133 -4.37 17.16 -4.62
N GLU A 134 -5.54 17.78 -4.76
CA GLU A 134 -6.33 17.74 -6.00
C GLU A 134 -5.62 18.32 -7.24
N ASN A 135 -4.64 19.20 -7.02
CA ASN A 135 -3.86 19.82 -8.09
C ASN A 135 -2.68 18.95 -8.56
N LEU A 136 -2.35 17.87 -7.84
CA LEU A 136 -1.37 16.90 -8.29
C LEU A 136 -2.02 15.97 -9.30
N THR A 137 -1.48 16.01 -10.53
CA THR A 137 -1.94 15.19 -11.65
C THR A 137 -0.76 14.42 -12.25
N TYR A 138 -1.03 13.25 -12.80
CA TYR A 138 -0.06 12.43 -13.51
C TYR A 138 -0.66 11.91 -14.82
N ALA A 139 -0.06 12.31 -15.94
CA ALA A 139 -0.52 11.98 -17.29
C ALA A 139 0.12 10.70 -17.87
N GLY A 140 0.89 9.96 -17.06
CA GLY A 140 1.46 8.67 -17.45
C GLY A 140 0.45 7.53 -17.35
N GLU A 141 0.78 6.40 -17.98
CA GLU A 141 -0.05 5.20 -17.92
C GLU A 141 -0.16 4.70 -16.49
N THR A 142 -1.40 4.48 -16.04
CA THR A 142 -1.67 4.10 -14.65
C THR A 142 -2.69 2.96 -14.61
N LEU A 143 -2.43 1.93 -13.81
CA LEU A 143 -3.39 0.87 -13.50
C LEU A 143 -3.84 1.01 -12.05
N PHE A 144 -5.15 1.15 -11.84
CA PHE A 144 -5.79 1.03 -10.53
C PHE A 144 -6.42 -0.37 -10.42
N LEU A 145 -6.08 -1.08 -9.35
CA LEU A 145 -6.65 -2.38 -9.04
C LEU A 145 -7.49 -2.25 -7.76
N LYS A 146 -8.78 -2.59 -7.79
CA LYS A 146 -9.63 -2.67 -6.59
C LYS A 146 -9.99 -4.13 -6.27
N GLY A 147 -10.11 -4.47 -5.00
CA GLY A 147 -10.70 -5.75 -4.59
C GLY A 147 -12.22 -5.71 -4.76
N GLU A 148 -12.84 -6.77 -5.28
CA GLU A 148 -14.31 -6.90 -5.42
C GLU A 148 -15.05 -6.70 -4.09
N LYS A 149 -14.46 -7.17 -2.99
CA LYS A 149 -15.00 -7.10 -1.62
C LYS A 149 -14.37 -5.97 -0.80
N SER A 150 -13.69 -5.03 -1.46
CA SER A 150 -13.03 -3.90 -0.79
C SER A 150 -13.83 -2.62 -0.95
N ASP A 151 -14.01 -1.91 0.16
CA ASP A 151 -14.68 -0.60 0.19
C ASP A 151 -13.68 0.56 0.03
N TYR A 152 -12.41 0.27 -0.31
CA TYR A 152 -11.39 1.31 -0.46
C TYR A 152 -11.56 2.13 -1.74
N ILE A 153 -12.06 1.53 -2.83
CA ILE A 153 -12.34 2.23 -4.09
C ILE A 153 -13.79 1.96 -4.47
N GLU A 154 -14.62 2.99 -4.35
CA GLU A 154 -16.02 2.98 -4.70
C GLU A 154 -16.22 3.50 -6.14
N ASP A 155 -17.36 3.22 -6.74
CA ASP A 155 -17.61 3.59 -8.14
C ASP A 155 -17.60 5.12 -8.34
N MET A 156 -17.99 5.89 -7.32
CA MET A 156 -17.91 7.36 -7.34
C MET A 156 -16.47 7.91 -7.36
N ASP A 157 -15.49 7.11 -6.94
CA ASP A 157 -14.08 7.53 -6.93
C ASP A 157 -13.47 7.54 -8.34
N GLU A 158 -14.10 6.88 -9.32
CA GLU A 158 -13.58 6.87 -10.69
C GLU A 158 -13.43 8.30 -11.24
N ILE A 159 -14.35 9.20 -10.89
CA ILE A 159 -14.29 10.60 -11.33
C ILE A 159 -13.03 11.30 -10.80
N SER A 160 -12.72 11.16 -9.50
CA SER A 160 -11.54 11.80 -8.90
C SER A 160 -10.24 11.14 -9.37
N ILE A 161 -10.24 9.81 -9.51
CA ILE A 161 -9.13 9.06 -10.10
C ILE A 161 -8.84 9.56 -11.50
N LYS A 162 -9.84 9.69 -12.37
CA LYS A 162 -9.65 10.14 -13.76
C LYS A 162 -9.28 11.63 -13.85
N LYS A 163 -9.71 12.46 -12.90
CA LYS A 163 -9.30 13.87 -12.81
C LYS A 163 -7.79 13.99 -12.55
N GLN A 164 -7.24 13.21 -11.62
CA GLN A 164 -5.82 13.27 -11.26
C GLN A 164 -4.93 12.35 -12.11
N PHE A 165 -5.48 11.26 -12.64
CA PHE A 165 -4.79 10.25 -13.46
C PHE A 165 -5.59 10.00 -14.75
N PRO A 166 -5.52 10.91 -15.75
CA PRO A 166 -6.37 10.85 -16.94
C PRO A 166 -6.22 9.59 -17.79
N LYS A 167 -5.06 8.92 -17.71
CA LYS A 167 -4.78 7.64 -18.40
C LYS A 167 -4.96 6.42 -17.50
N ALA A 168 -5.65 6.56 -16.37
CA ALA A 168 -5.93 5.44 -15.48
C ALA A 168 -6.78 4.38 -16.16
N ILE A 169 -6.43 3.11 -15.98
CA ILE A 169 -7.28 1.95 -16.26
C ILE A 169 -7.69 1.38 -14.90
N LEU A 170 -8.97 1.12 -14.69
CA LEU A 170 -9.47 0.49 -13.46
C LEU A 170 -9.80 -0.97 -13.76
N LYS A 171 -9.36 -1.89 -12.89
CA LYS A 171 -9.73 -3.30 -12.92
C LYS A 171 -10.12 -3.76 -11.51
N THR A 172 -11.04 -4.71 -11.44
CA THR A 172 -11.50 -5.32 -10.20
C THR A 172 -10.96 -6.73 -10.08
N VAL A 173 -10.22 -7.02 -9.01
CA VAL A 173 -9.77 -8.36 -8.66
C VAL A 173 -10.90 -9.08 -7.91
N SER A 174 -11.43 -10.12 -8.53
CA SER A 174 -12.50 -10.95 -8.02
C SER A 174 -12.11 -11.69 -6.74
N LYS A 175 -13.10 -11.94 -5.88
CA LYS A 175 -13.02 -12.71 -4.63
C LYS A 175 -12.02 -12.16 -3.60
N ALA A 176 -11.51 -10.95 -3.80
CA ALA A 176 -10.53 -10.28 -2.96
C ALA A 176 -11.13 -9.05 -2.27
N GLY A 177 -10.73 -8.80 -1.02
CA GLY A 177 -10.88 -7.52 -0.34
C GLY A 177 -9.61 -6.67 -0.50
N HIS A 178 -9.25 -5.95 0.55
CA HIS A 178 -8.13 -4.99 0.50
C HIS A 178 -6.77 -5.62 0.19
N TRP A 179 -6.64 -6.93 0.37
CA TRP A 179 -5.40 -7.67 0.23
C TRP A 179 -5.37 -8.46 -1.07
N LEU A 180 -5.87 -7.84 -2.14
CA LEU A 180 -6.04 -8.43 -3.47
C LEU A 180 -4.84 -9.23 -4.00
N HIS A 181 -3.62 -8.77 -3.75
CA HIS A 181 -2.41 -9.46 -4.18
C HIS A 181 -2.11 -10.74 -3.37
N ALA A 182 -2.66 -10.88 -2.17
CA ALA A 182 -2.55 -12.07 -1.33
C ALA A 182 -3.78 -12.99 -1.43
N GLU A 183 -4.98 -12.41 -1.58
CA GLU A 183 -6.24 -13.15 -1.60
C GLU A 183 -6.58 -13.75 -2.97
N ASN A 184 -6.25 -13.05 -4.07
CA ASN A 184 -6.34 -13.58 -5.43
C ASN A 184 -5.09 -13.21 -6.25
N PRO A 185 -3.93 -13.82 -5.93
CA PRO A 185 -2.65 -13.48 -6.54
C PRO A 185 -2.61 -13.74 -8.05
N LYS A 186 -3.36 -14.74 -8.54
CA LYS A 186 -3.36 -15.12 -9.96
C LYS A 186 -3.96 -14.03 -10.84
N GLU A 187 -5.12 -13.51 -10.45
CA GLU A 187 -5.79 -12.46 -11.21
C GLU A 187 -5.10 -11.11 -11.05
N PHE A 188 -4.64 -10.77 -9.84
CA PHE A 188 -3.79 -9.60 -9.61
C PHE A 188 -2.58 -9.61 -10.55
N TYR A 189 -1.84 -10.73 -10.60
CA TYR A 189 -0.70 -10.90 -11.49
C TYR A 189 -1.08 -10.77 -12.96
N ALA A 190 -2.18 -11.40 -13.38
CA ALA A 190 -2.63 -11.33 -14.78
C ALA A 190 -2.90 -9.88 -15.23
N TYR A 191 -3.60 -9.08 -14.42
CA TYR A 191 -3.85 -7.68 -14.75
C TYR A 191 -2.58 -6.82 -14.73
N VAL A 192 -1.68 -7.05 -13.78
CA VAL A 192 -0.38 -6.37 -13.75
C VAL A 192 0.39 -6.68 -15.04
N MET A 193 0.54 -7.96 -15.39
CA MET A 193 1.28 -8.35 -16.59
C MET A 193 0.63 -7.85 -17.88
N GLU A 194 -0.69 -7.96 -18.00
CA GLU A 194 -1.45 -7.40 -19.14
C GLU A 194 -1.12 -5.91 -19.34
N PHE A 195 -1.08 -5.13 -18.25
CA PHE A 195 -0.78 -3.70 -18.30
C PHE A 195 0.69 -3.41 -18.64
N LEU A 196 1.63 -4.22 -18.16
CA LEU A 196 3.05 -4.08 -18.49
C LEU A 196 3.34 -4.41 -19.95
N ASP A 197 2.68 -5.42 -20.50
CA ASP A 197 2.91 -5.93 -21.86
C ASP A 197 2.37 -5.01 -22.97
N GLN A 198 1.54 -4.00 -22.64
CA GLN A 198 0.99 -3.04 -23.62
C GLN A 198 2.08 -2.28 -24.40
N LYS A 199 3.31 -2.20 -23.88
CA LYS A 199 4.47 -1.61 -24.60
C LYS A 199 5.06 -2.51 -25.69
N LEU A 200 4.97 -3.82 -25.57
CA LEU A 200 5.58 -4.74 -26.54
C LEU A 200 4.86 -4.71 -27.90
N LYS A 201 3.62 -4.23 -27.95
CA LYS A 201 2.82 -4.14 -29.18
C LYS A 201 2.93 -2.80 -29.92
N SER A 202 3.45 -1.76 -29.28
CA SER A 202 3.53 -0.40 -29.85
C SER A 202 4.92 -0.03 -30.40
N GLY A 203 5.93 -0.91 -30.26
CA GLY A 203 7.27 -0.77 -30.83
C GLY A 203 7.56 -1.62 -32.07
N ALA A 204 6.55 -2.30 -32.63
CA ALA A 204 6.67 -3.07 -33.88
C ALA A 204 6.03 -2.28 -35.03
N ILE A 205 6.73 -1.26 -35.51
CA ILE A 205 6.56 -0.66 -36.85
C ILE A 205 7.94 -0.47 -37.45
#